data_AF-A0A1X1Q9G3-F1
#
_entry.id   AF-A0A1X1Q9G3-F1
#
_cell.length_a   1.000
_cell.length_b   1.000
_cell.length_c   1.000
_cell.angle_alpha   90.00
_cell.angle_beta   90.00
_cell.angle_gamma   90.00
#
_symmetry.space_group_name_H-M   'P 1'
#
loop_
_entity.id
_entity.type
_entity.pdbx_description
1 polymer ?
#
loop_
_entity_poly.entity_id
_entity_poly.type
_entity_poly.pdbx_seq_one_letter_code
_entity_poly.pdbx_strand_id
1 'polypeptide(L)'
;MLERVRIMDFKDPSNKKILEKAIKDLLSEYQSAFDSLLNDEHGYKKGALLYYWLRDYKNYLENELDFSPNFFPNFKRGNIVNVNLGFNIGAEMGGLHYAVVLADSNRMNPNIVIAPLTSVKSTKDVSKLRPTELYIGEELFYMIKGKYTALRTSIPTEIKLLEEAAEHGACGEELDKKIKELVLKIDLLEKTMKKFLVLKHGSIVVLNQIRTISKMRVVDPTDKYDILYGLKLSTPNLDAMDEKMSSLYLRHS
;
A
#
# COMPACT_ATOMS: atom_id res chain seq x y z
N MET A 1 15.43 20.56 47.30
CA MET A 1 14.78 21.24 46.16
C MET A 1 15.46 20.74 44.91
N LEU A 2 14.87 19.75 44.22
CA LEU A 2 15.40 19.26 42.95
C LEU A 2 15.05 20.31 41.88
N GLU A 3 16.05 21.03 41.39
CA GLU A 3 15.92 21.84 40.19
C GLU A 3 15.35 20.96 39.09
N ARG A 4 14.13 21.27 38.64
CA ARG A 4 13.59 20.71 37.40
C ARG A 4 14.58 21.11 36.31
N VAL A 5 15.35 20.15 35.80
CA VAL A 5 16.08 20.30 34.54
C VAL A 5 15.06 20.81 33.53
N ARG A 6 15.12 22.09 33.18
CA ARG A 6 14.30 22.64 32.10
C ARG A 6 14.77 21.93 30.84
N ILE A 7 13.98 20.95 30.40
CA ILE A 7 14.15 20.34 29.09
C ILE A 7 14.09 21.50 28.08
N MET A 8 15.14 21.65 27.28
CA MET A 8 15.23 22.71 26.27
C MET A 8 14.08 22.55 25.28
N ASP A 9 13.33 23.63 25.01
CA ASP A 9 12.27 23.60 24.02
C ASP A 9 12.83 23.89 22.63
N PHE A 10 13.07 22.84 21.84
CA PHE A 10 13.55 22.96 20.47
C PHE A 10 12.52 23.55 19.49
N LYS A 11 11.26 23.75 19.90
CA LYS A 11 10.25 24.42 19.06
C LYS A 11 10.38 25.95 19.08
N ASP A 12 11.11 26.50 20.06
CA ASP A 12 11.41 27.93 20.12
C ASP A 12 12.51 28.30 19.11
N PRO A 13 12.24 29.19 18.13
CA PRO A 13 13.25 29.65 17.16
C PRO A 13 14.50 30.27 17.78
N SER A 14 14.43 30.77 19.02
CA SER A 14 15.59 31.31 19.75
C SER A 14 16.68 30.24 19.99
N ASN A 15 16.29 28.97 20.03
CA ASN A 15 17.18 27.83 20.26
C ASN A 15 17.81 27.26 18.97
N LYS A 16 17.69 27.93 17.82
CA LYS A 16 18.13 27.43 16.50
C LYS A 16 19.56 26.87 16.49
N LYS A 17 20.54 27.58 17.05
CA LYS A 17 21.95 27.10 17.07
C LYS A 17 22.14 25.82 17.87
N ILE A 18 21.39 25.67 18.96
CA ILE A 18 21.43 24.48 19.82
C ILE A 18 20.77 23.32 19.09
N LEU A 19 19.62 23.57 18.45
CA LEU A 19 18.94 22.58 17.62
C LEU A 19 19.82 22.11 16.45
N GLU A 20 20.51 23.02 15.75
CA GLU A 20 21.45 22.67 14.68
C GLU A 20 22.57 21.72 15.17
N LYS A 21 23.09 21.95 16.37
CA LYS A 21 24.08 21.04 16.99
C LYS A 21 23.45 19.69 17.32
N ALA A 22 22.30 19.68 18.00
CA ALA A 22 21.60 18.45 18.37
C ALA A 22 21.22 17.59 17.16
N ILE A 23 20.85 18.21 16.03
CA ILE A 23 20.61 17.50 14.77
C ILE A 23 21.88 16.82 14.25
N LYS A 24 23.03 17.51 14.26
CA LYS A 24 24.30 16.91 13.83
C LYS A 24 24.70 15.74 14.71
N ASP A 25 24.57 15.90 16.02
CA ASP A 25 24.87 14.84 16.99
C ASP A 25 23.97 13.62 16.75
N LEU A 26 22.65 13.84 16.59
CA LEU A 26 21.68 12.78 16.28
C LEU A 26 22.01 12.07 14.95
N LEU A 27 22.36 12.80 13.89
CA LEU A 27 22.72 12.20 12.61
C LEU A 27 23.99 11.34 12.72
N SER A 28 24.96 11.76 13.53
CA SER A 28 26.15 10.95 13.82
C SER A 28 25.79 9.67 14.56
N GLU A 29 24.88 9.72 15.53
CA GLU A 29 24.38 8.53 16.24
C GLU A 29 23.68 7.56 15.28
N TYR A 30 22.83 8.07 14.38
CA TYR A 30 22.20 7.27 13.33
C TYR A 30 23.24 6.62 12.41
N GLN A 31 24.26 7.36 11.99
CA GLN A 31 25.34 6.82 11.16
C GLN A 31 26.03 5.65 11.84
N SER A 32 26.42 5.81 13.11
CA SER A 32 27.03 4.72 13.89
C SER A 32 26.09 3.51 14.05
N ALA A 33 24.78 3.75 14.24
CA ALA A 33 23.79 2.68 14.31
C ALA A 33 23.65 1.92 12.96
N PHE A 34 23.68 2.62 11.84
CA PHE A 34 23.71 2.00 10.51
C PHE A 34 24.99 1.19 10.29
N ASP A 35 26.15 1.74 10.63
CA ASP A 35 27.43 1.02 10.51
C ASP A 35 27.41 -0.28 11.33
N SER A 36 26.88 -0.23 12.56
CA SER A 36 26.71 -1.43 13.38
C SER A 36 25.75 -2.45 12.75
N LEU A 37 24.64 -2.01 12.14
CA LEU A 37 23.71 -2.92 11.46
C LEU A 37 24.31 -3.54 10.21
N LEU A 38 25.14 -2.81 9.47
CA LEU A 38 25.76 -3.29 8.24
C LEU A 38 26.88 -4.31 8.49
N ASN A 39 27.56 -4.21 9.64
CA ASN A 39 28.61 -5.13 10.06
C ASN A 39 28.08 -6.39 10.76
N ASP A 40 26.80 -6.44 11.11
CA ASP A 40 26.13 -7.61 11.67
C ASP A 40 25.41 -8.40 10.57
N GLU A 41 25.75 -9.68 10.40
CA GLU A 41 25.15 -10.57 9.39
C GLU A 41 23.62 -10.66 9.54
N HIS A 42 23.12 -10.62 10.78
CA HIS A 42 21.68 -10.62 11.07
C HIS A 42 21.06 -9.20 10.99
N GLY A 43 21.87 -8.16 11.11
CA GLY A 43 21.48 -6.75 11.11
C GLY A 43 21.37 -6.14 9.71
N TYR A 44 22.11 -6.64 8.73
CA TYR A 44 22.23 -6.05 7.40
C TYR A 44 20.87 -5.81 6.73
N LYS A 45 20.01 -6.83 6.74
CA LYS A 45 18.66 -6.73 6.17
C LYS A 45 17.82 -5.66 6.87
N LYS A 46 17.94 -5.54 8.19
CA LYS A 46 17.23 -4.53 8.98
C LYS A 46 17.73 -3.12 8.63
N GLY A 47 19.06 -2.96 8.50
CA GLY A 47 19.68 -1.72 8.03
C GLY A 47 19.18 -1.30 6.66
N ALA A 48 19.16 -2.21 5.69
CA ALA A 48 18.65 -1.93 4.34
C ALA A 48 17.17 -1.50 4.34
N LEU A 49 16.31 -2.19 5.10
CA LEU A 49 14.90 -1.83 5.23
C LEU A 49 14.69 -0.45 5.88
N LEU A 50 15.49 -0.13 6.91
CA LEU A 50 15.44 1.18 7.55
C LEU A 50 15.90 2.29 6.59
N TYR A 51 16.96 2.06 5.82
CA TYR A 51 17.42 2.98 4.78
C TYR A 51 16.33 3.26 3.74
N TYR A 52 15.71 2.21 3.19
CA TYR A 52 14.62 2.37 2.23
C TYR A 52 13.47 3.18 2.81
N TRP A 53 13.12 2.93 4.08
CA TRP A 53 12.09 3.70 4.74
C TRP A 53 12.46 5.17 4.93
N LEU A 54 13.68 5.49 5.40
CA LEU A 54 14.11 6.89 5.56
C LEU A 54 14.10 7.63 4.22
N ARG A 55 14.54 6.97 3.14
CA ARG A 55 14.48 7.52 1.78
C ARG A 55 13.03 7.77 1.34
N ASP A 56 12.15 6.78 1.50
CA ASP A 56 10.75 6.91 1.10
C ASP A 56 10.01 7.96 1.96
N TYR A 57 10.31 8.03 3.26
CA TYR A 57 9.77 9.03 4.18
C TYR A 57 10.21 10.44 3.81
N LYS A 58 11.49 10.64 3.45
CA LYS A 58 11.98 11.90 2.89
C LYS A 58 11.15 12.30 1.66
N ASN A 59 10.93 11.37 0.72
CA ASN A 59 10.13 11.65 -0.48
C ASN A 59 8.66 11.97 -0.13
N TYR A 60 8.09 11.35 0.91
CA TYR A 60 6.76 11.74 1.38
C TYR A 60 6.74 13.18 1.90
N LEU A 61 7.71 13.60 2.70
CA LEU A 61 7.78 14.99 3.18
C LEU A 61 7.94 15.99 2.04
N GLU A 62 8.76 15.68 1.03
CA GLU A 62 8.91 16.54 -0.16
C GLU A 62 7.60 16.65 -0.94
N ASN A 63 6.89 15.53 -1.13
CA ASN A 63 5.62 15.49 -1.86
C ASN A 63 4.42 15.99 -1.05
N GLU A 64 4.53 16.14 0.28
CA GLU A 64 3.44 16.57 1.15
C GLU A 64 2.97 18.00 0.83
N LEU A 65 3.89 18.85 0.36
CA LEU A 65 3.61 20.25 0.03
C LEU A 65 2.63 20.38 -1.15
N ASP A 66 2.73 19.50 -2.14
CA ASP A 66 1.91 19.52 -3.37
C ASP A 66 0.87 18.39 -3.40
N PHE A 67 0.76 17.62 -2.32
CA PHE A 67 -0.14 16.48 -2.26
C PHE A 67 -1.61 16.91 -2.36
N SER A 68 -2.32 16.33 -3.32
CA SER A 68 -3.77 16.48 -3.45
C SER A 68 -4.45 15.12 -3.55
N PRO A 69 -5.40 14.81 -2.64
CA PRO A 69 -6.08 13.52 -2.64
C PRO A 69 -7.04 13.35 -3.83
N ASN A 70 -7.32 14.42 -4.57
CA ASN A 70 -8.21 14.41 -5.73
C ASN A 70 -7.64 13.63 -6.92
N PHE A 71 -6.32 13.43 -6.95
CA PHE A 71 -5.65 12.62 -7.97
C PHE A 71 -5.80 11.12 -7.74
N PHE A 72 -6.22 10.71 -6.54
CA PHE A 72 -6.46 9.31 -6.23
C PHE A 72 -7.91 8.90 -6.59
N PRO A 73 -8.16 7.61 -6.85
CA PRO A 73 -9.51 7.12 -7.04
C PRO A 73 -10.36 7.24 -5.76
N ASN A 74 -11.68 7.11 -5.91
CA ASN A 74 -12.56 6.90 -4.76
C ASN A 74 -12.31 5.49 -4.23
N PHE A 75 -12.07 5.37 -2.92
CA PHE A 75 -11.97 4.08 -2.25
C PHE A 75 -13.31 3.75 -1.60
N LYS A 76 -13.82 2.56 -1.87
CA LYS A 76 -15.02 2.01 -1.28
C LYS A 76 -14.67 0.95 -0.26
N ARG A 77 -15.54 0.78 0.75
CA ARG A 77 -15.43 -0.34 1.69
C ARG A 77 -15.29 -1.66 0.92
N GLY A 78 -14.31 -2.44 1.32
CA GLY A 78 -13.92 -3.71 0.74
C GLY A 78 -12.93 -3.62 -0.42
N ASN A 79 -12.58 -2.42 -0.92
CA ASN A 79 -11.55 -2.31 -1.94
C ASN A 79 -10.20 -2.83 -1.43
N ILE A 80 -9.44 -3.46 -2.32
CA ILE A 80 -8.08 -3.89 -2.03
C ILE A 80 -7.10 -2.79 -2.45
N VAL A 81 -6.16 -2.49 -1.58
CA VAL A 81 -5.07 -1.54 -1.83
C VAL A 81 -3.74 -2.18 -1.47
N ASN A 82 -2.66 -1.78 -2.15
CA ASN A 82 -1.29 -2.04 -1.75
C ASN A 82 -0.73 -0.75 -1.15
N VAL A 83 -0.17 -0.83 0.04
CA VAL A 83 0.20 0.35 0.84
C VAL A 83 1.59 0.18 1.43
N ASN A 84 2.33 1.27 1.56
CA ASN A 84 3.58 1.31 2.30
C ASN A 84 3.31 1.65 3.78
N LEU A 85 3.34 0.62 4.61
CA LEU A 85 3.13 0.73 6.04
C LEU A 85 4.34 1.30 6.79
N GLY A 86 5.48 1.48 6.12
CA GLY A 86 6.71 2.05 6.69
C GLY A 86 7.47 1.10 7.62
N PHE A 87 8.57 1.58 8.20
CA PHE A 87 9.36 0.78 9.15
C PHE A 87 8.86 1.01 10.58
N ASN A 88 7.94 0.15 11.02
CA ASN A 88 7.28 0.29 12.32
C ASN A 88 8.01 -0.44 13.44
N ILE A 89 7.66 -0.10 14.69
CA ILE A 89 8.30 -0.62 15.88
C ILE A 89 7.66 -1.95 16.33
N GLY A 90 8.47 -2.80 16.95
CA GLY A 90 7.99 -4.04 17.57
C GLY A 90 7.27 -4.97 16.59
N ALA A 91 6.04 -5.35 16.94
CA ALA A 91 5.22 -6.30 16.18
C ALA A 91 4.24 -5.62 15.20
N GLU A 92 4.34 -4.30 15.02
CA GLU A 92 3.53 -3.58 14.04
C GLU A 92 3.89 -3.99 12.60
N MET A 93 2.87 -4.17 11.75
CA MET A 93 3.09 -4.48 10.35
C MET A 93 3.72 -3.30 9.63
N GLY A 94 4.84 -3.56 8.93
CA GLY A 94 5.61 -2.56 8.21
C GLY A 94 5.99 -2.99 6.80
N GLY A 95 6.40 -2.03 5.96
CA GLY A 95 6.73 -2.25 4.56
C GLY A 95 5.50 -2.34 3.65
N LEU A 96 5.67 -2.89 2.45
CA LEU A 96 4.60 -3.01 1.46
C LEU A 96 3.65 -4.15 1.82
N HIS A 97 2.36 -3.82 1.94
CA HIS A 97 1.31 -4.77 2.27
C HIS A 97 0.06 -4.50 1.45
N TYR A 98 -0.62 -5.57 1.06
CA TYR A 98 -2.02 -5.45 0.69
C TYR A 98 -2.87 -5.14 1.91
N ALA A 99 -4.00 -4.48 1.72
CA ALA A 99 -4.94 -4.16 2.76
C ALA A 99 -6.37 -4.02 2.19
N VAL A 100 -7.36 -4.20 3.05
CA VAL A 100 -8.77 -4.00 2.74
C VAL A 100 -9.19 -2.63 3.28
N VAL A 101 -9.86 -1.82 2.46
CA VAL A 101 -10.44 -0.55 2.88
C VAL A 101 -11.68 -0.82 3.74
N LEU A 102 -11.75 -0.24 4.94
CA LEU A 102 -12.84 -0.49 5.89
C LEU A 102 -13.97 0.55 5.81
N ALA A 103 -13.70 1.74 5.29
CA ALA A 103 -14.67 2.82 5.16
C ALA A 103 -14.51 3.53 3.81
N ASP A 104 -15.63 4.00 3.27
CA ASP A 104 -15.63 4.81 2.05
C ASP A 104 -14.78 6.09 2.24
N SER A 105 -13.90 6.35 1.28
CA SER A 105 -13.06 7.55 1.23
C SER A 105 -13.16 8.16 -0.17
N ASN A 106 -13.80 9.32 -0.24
CA ASN A 106 -13.96 10.07 -1.49
C ASN A 106 -12.66 10.78 -1.88
N ARG A 107 -12.62 11.37 -3.08
CA ARG A 107 -11.48 12.13 -3.60
C ARG A 107 -10.98 13.27 -2.70
N MET A 108 -11.86 13.90 -1.93
CA MET A 108 -11.48 15.01 -1.05
C MET A 108 -10.86 14.56 0.28
N ASN A 109 -11.14 13.33 0.72
CA ASN A 109 -10.59 12.81 1.97
C ASN A 109 -9.12 12.40 1.76
N PRO A 110 -8.14 12.99 2.49
CA PRO A 110 -6.74 12.62 2.34
C PRO A 110 -6.39 11.26 2.96
N ASN A 111 -7.29 10.67 3.72
CA ASN A 111 -7.04 9.47 4.52
C ASN A 111 -7.90 8.29 4.09
N ILE A 112 -7.41 7.08 4.36
CA ILE A 112 -8.17 5.83 4.26
C ILE A 112 -7.97 4.99 5.53
N VAL A 113 -9.02 4.30 5.96
CA VAL A 113 -8.97 3.33 7.06
C VAL A 113 -8.84 1.94 6.46
N ILE A 114 -7.83 1.18 6.89
CA ILE A 114 -7.49 -0.11 6.29
C ILE A 114 -7.30 -1.22 7.32
N ALA A 115 -7.53 -2.46 6.89
CA ALA A 115 -7.11 -3.69 7.58
C ALA A 115 -6.01 -4.39 6.74
N PRO A 116 -4.76 -4.45 7.22
CA PRO A 116 -3.67 -5.10 6.49
C PRO A 116 -3.90 -6.59 6.24
N LEU A 117 -3.36 -7.07 5.13
CA LEU A 117 -3.32 -8.47 4.73
C LEU A 117 -1.91 -9.05 4.85
N THR A 118 -1.86 -10.35 5.15
CA THR A 118 -0.67 -11.17 5.03
C THR A 118 -0.97 -12.41 4.19
N SER A 119 0.03 -12.89 3.44
CA SER A 119 -0.12 -14.13 2.68
C SER A 119 -0.06 -15.35 3.61
N VAL A 120 -0.78 -16.40 3.26
CA VAL A 120 -0.60 -17.71 3.90
C VAL A 120 0.81 -18.22 3.55
N LYS A 121 1.62 -18.47 4.57
CA LYS A 121 2.94 -19.11 4.41
C LYS A 121 2.74 -20.62 4.41
N SER A 122 3.63 -21.37 3.75
CA SER A 122 3.60 -22.85 3.75
C SER A 122 3.60 -23.46 5.15
N THR A 123 4.15 -22.77 6.14
CA THR A 123 4.23 -23.20 7.53
C THR A 123 3.03 -22.78 8.39
N LYS A 124 2.09 -22.00 7.84
CA LYS A 124 0.96 -21.46 8.60
C LYS A 124 -0.25 -22.40 8.45
N ASP A 125 -0.67 -22.98 9.57
CA ASP A 125 -1.91 -23.75 9.66
C ASP A 125 -3.11 -22.79 9.75
N VAL A 126 -3.94 -22.78 8.70
CA VAL A 126 -5.14 -21.93 8.62
C VAL A 126 -6.26 -22.37 9.57
N SER A 127 -6.18 -23.59 10.13
CA SER A 127 -7.12 -24.03 11.17
C SER A 127 -6.77 -23.47 12.55
N LYS A 128 -5.54 -22.94 12.72
CA LYS A 128 -5.01 -22.42 13.99
C LYS A 128 -4.59 -20.96 13.86
N LEU A 129 -5.51 -20.13 13.39
CA LEU A 129 -5.32 -18.68 13.33
C LEU A 129 -5.40 -18.04 14.70
N ARG A 130 -4.68 -16.93 14.87
CA ARG A 130 -4.79 -16.09 16.07
C ARG A 130 -6.20 -15.50 16.14
N PRO A 131 -6.70 -15.13 17.34
CA PRO A 131 -8.02 -14.55 17.48
C PRO A 131 -8.26 -13.30 16.63
N THR A 132 -7.20 -12.56 16.27
CA THR A 132 -7.24 -11.33 15.47
C THR A 132 -6.98 -11.54 13.99
N GLU A 133 -6.78 -12.78 13.56
CA GLU A 133 -6.55 -13.18 12.16
C GLU A 133 -7.84 -13.76 11.56
N LEU A 134 -8.12 -13.43 10.30
CA LEU A 134 -9.24 -13.98 9.54
C LEU A 134 -8.76 -14.45 8.17
N TYR A 135 -8.91 -15.74 7.87
CA TYR A 135 -8.64 -16.26 6.53
C TYR A 135 -9.77 -15.88 5.57
N ILE A 136 -9.42 -15.27 4.43
CA ILE A 136 -10.36 -14.83 3.39
C ILE A 136 -10.22 -15.63 2.10
N GLY A 137 -9.64 -16.83 2.17
CA GLY A 137 -9.47 -17.69 1.01
C GLY A 137 -8.41 -17.17 0.04
N GLU A 138 -8.51 -17.63 -1.21
CA GLU A 138 -7.63 -17.24 -2.32
C GLU A 138 -8.24 -16.13 -3.20
N GLU A 139 -9.23 -15.40 -2.68
CA GLU A 139 -10.01 -14.44 -3.47
C GLU A 139 -9.13 -13.41 -4.18
N LEU A 140 -8.15 -12.83 -3.46
CA LEU A 140 -7.21 -11.86 -4.04
C LEU A 140 -6.41 -12.45 -5.20
N PHE A 141 -5.99 -13.71 -5.09
CA PHE A 141 -5.25 -14.40 -6.15
C PHE A 141 -6.11 -14.54 -7.40
N TYR A 142 -7.35 -15.01 -7.24
CA TYR A 142 -8.26 -15.18 -8.37
C TYR A 142 -8.72 -13.85 -8.99
N MET A 143 -8.89 -12.78 -8.19
CA MET A 143 -9.18 -11.45 -8.73
C MET A 143 -8.05 -10.94 -9.65
N ILE A 144 -6.79 -11.05 -9.21
CA ILE A 144 -5.65 -10.62 -10.02
C ILE A 144 -5.48 -11.51 -11.25
N LYS A 145 -5.65 -12.83 -11.09
CA LYS A 145 -5.65 -13.79 -12.22
C LYS A 145 -6.74 -13.45 -13.24
N GLY A 146 -7.96 -13.19 -12.78
CA GLY A 146 -9.10 -12.83 -13.62
C GLY A 146 -8.84 -11.54 -14.40
N LYS A 147 -8.28 -10.51 -13.74
CA LYS A 147 -7.88 -9.26 -14.41
C LYS A 147 -6.80 -9.48 -15.47
N TYR A 148 -5.77 -10.28 -15.16
CA TYR A 148 -4.75 -10.67 -16.14
C TYR A 148 -5.36 -11.38 -17.35
N THR A 149 -6.22 -12.38 -17.13
CA THR A 149 -6.87 -13.13 -18.22
C THR A 149 -7.75 -12.21 -19.06
N ALA A 150 -8.55 -11.34 -18.43
CA ALA A 150 -9.41 -10.40 -19.14
C ALA A 150 -8.60 -9.46 -20.05
N LEU A 151 -7.52 -8.86 -19.53
CA LEU A 151 -6.64 -7.98 -20.32
C LEU A 151 -5.94 -8.74 -21.45
N ARG A 152 -5.41 -9.94 -21.16
CA ARG A 152 -4.74 -10.78 -22.15
C ARG A 152 -5.66 -11.16 -23.31
N THR A 153 -6.95 -11.34 -23.05
CA THR A 153 -7.94 -11.65 -24.08
C THR A 153 -8.45 -10.40 -24.79
N SER A 154 -8.70 -9.30 -24.08
CA SER A 154 -9.31 -8.09 -24.69
C SER A 154 -8.33 -7.33 -25.58
N ILE A 155 -7.06 -7.20 -25.18
CA ILE A 155 -6.07 -6.38 -25.91
C ILE A 155 -5.88 -6.85 -27.36
N PRO A 156 -5.67 -8.14 -27.67
CA PRO A 156 -5.55 -8.60 -29.06
C PRO A 156 -6.81 -8.32 -29.89
N THR A 157 -8.00 -8.45 -29.31
CA THR A 157 -9.26 -8.14 -29.98
C THR A 157 -9.38 -6.65 -30.26
N GLU A 158 -9.02 -5.79 -29.30
CA GLU A 158 -9.02 -4.34 -29.49
C GLU A 158 -8.01 -3.89 -30.56
N ILE A 159 -6.82 -4.48 -30.61
CA ILE A 159 -5.82 -4.22 -31.65
C ILE A 159 -6.39 -4.55 -33.03
N LYS A 160 -6.98 -5.75 -33.19
CA LYS A 160 -7.56 -6.17 -34.46
C LYS A 160 -8.67 -5.21 -34.94
N LEU A 161 -9.55 -4.79 -34.04
CA LEU A 161 -10.62 -3.83 -34.38
C LEU A 161 -10.07 -2.47 -34.79
N LEU A 162 -8.94 -2.03 -34.21
CA LEU A 162 -8.29 -0.78 -34.61
C LEU A 162 -7.58 -0.89 -35.96
N GLU A 163 -6.94 -2.02 -36.24
CA GLU A 163 -6.34 -2.30 -37.56
C GLU A 163 -7.41 -2.27 -38.65
N GLU A 164 -8.53 -2.99 -38.45
CA GLU A 164 -9.68 -2.96 -39.36
C GLU A 164 -10.22 -1.53 -39.54
N ALA A 165 -10.37 -0.74 -38.48
CA ALA A 165 -10.84 0.64 -38.58
C ALA A 165 -9.87 1.54 -39.37
N ALA A 166 -8.57 1.37 -39.18
CA ALA A 166 -7.53 2.13 -39.89
C ALA A 166 -7.53 1.78 -41.39
N GLU A 167 -7.71 0.51 -41.75
CA GLU A 167 -7.85 0.07 -43.15
C GLU A 167 -9.07 0.69 -43.85
N HIS A 168 -10.16 0.93 -43.11
CA HIS A 168 -11.36 1.62 -43.61
C HIS A 168 -11.25 3.15 -43.58
N GLY A 169 -10.04 3.70 -43.44
CA GLY A 169 -9.76 5.13 -43.56
C GLY A 169 -10.02 5.95 -42.29
N ALA A 170 -10.21 5.31 -41.13
CA ALA A 170 -10.27 6.03 -39.86
C ALA A 170 -8.91 6.70 -39.58
N CYS A 171 -8.89 8.03 -39.46
CA CYS A 171 -7.70 8.78 -39.06
C CYS A 171 -8.06 9.93 -38.11
N GLY A 172 -7.06 10.44 -37.39
CA GLY A 172 -7.20 11.61 -36.53
C GLY A 172 -7.25 11.31 -35.03
N GLU A 173 -7.63 12.32 -34.25
CA GLU A 173 -7.45 12.36 -32.79
C GLU A 173 -8.12 11.21 -32.02
N GLU A 174 -9.23 10.67 -32.53
CA GLU A 174 -9.93 9.56 -31.88
C GLU A 174 -9.13 8.26 -31.92
N LEU A 175 -8.47 7.99 -33.05
CA LEU A 175 -7.61 6.83 -33.20
C LEU A 175 -6.39 6.94 -32.28
N ASP A 176 -5.78 8.13 -32.20
CA ASP A 176 -4.65 8.42 -31.30
C ASP A 176 -5.02 8.21 -29.83
N LYS A 177 -6.24 8.61 -29.41
CA LYS A 177 -6.74 8.38 -28.05
C LYS A 177 -6.87 6.88 -27.75
N LYS A 178 -7.41 6.08 -28.68
CA LYS A 178 -7.54 4.63 -28.52
C LYS A 178 -6.18 3.94 -28.46
N ILE A 179 -5.22 4.37 -29.30
CA ILE A 179 -3.84 3.87 -29.26
C ILE A 179 -3.20 4.17 -27.90
N LYS A 180 -3.33 5.39 -27.39
CA LYS A 180 -2.83 5.77 -26.06
C LYS A 180 -3.45 4.92 -24.94
N GLU A 181 -4.76 4.68 -25.01
CA GLU A 181 -5.45 3.84 -24.03
C GLU A 181 -4.97 2.38 -24.09
N LEU A 182 -4.73 1.84 -25.29
CA LEU A 182 -4.16 0.50 -25.45
C LEU A 182 -2.75 0.38 -24.88
N VAL A 183 -1.89 1.39 -25.09
CA VAL A 183 -0.54 1.40 -24.51
C VAL A 183 -0.61 1.32 -22.98
N LEU A 184 -1.53 2.06 -22.35
CA LEU A 184 -1.75 2.00 -20.90
C LEU A 184 -2.28 0.62 -20.46
N LYS A 185 -3.16 -0.01 -21.24
CA LYS A 185 -3.64 -1.37 -20.98
C LYS A 185 -2.54 -2.43 -21.11
N ILE A 186 -1.63 -2.27 -22.07
CA ILE A 186 -0.48 -3.17 -22.26
C ILE A 186 0.48 -3.07 -21.06
N ASP A 187 0.80 -1.84 -20.62
CA ASP A 187 1.59 -1.64 -19.40
C ASP A 187 0.92 -2.26 -18.17
N LEU A 188 -0.40 -2.06 -18.01
CA LEU A 188 -1.17 -2.72 -16.95
C LEU A 188 -1.12 -4.25 -17.06
N LEU A 189 -1.22 -4.83 -18.26
CA LEU A 189 -1.10 -6.28 -18.48
C LEU A 189 0.26 -6.80 -18.02
N GLU A 190 1.35 -6.12 -18.38
CA GLU A 190 2.70 -6.49 -17.97
C GLU A 190 2.90 -6.40 -16.46
N LYS A 191 2.47 -5.30 -15.84
CA LYS A 191 2.49 -5.12 -14.38
C LYS A 191 1.70 -6.22 -13.68
N THR A 192 0.50 -6.52 -14.18
CA THR A 192 -0.37 -7.57 -13.63
C THR A 192 0.27 -8.94 -13.77
N MET A 193 0.88 -9.26 -14.92
CA MET A 193 1.58 -10.52 -15.15
C MET A 193 2.74 -10.71 -14.15
N LYS A 194 3.62 -9.70 -14.04
CA LYS A 194 4.74 -9.72 -13.08
C LYS A 194 4.24 -9.95 -11.66
N LYS A 195 3.14 -9.29 -11.28
CA LYS A 195 2.57 -9.44 -9.93
C LYS A 195 1.94 -10.82 -9.73
N PHE A 196 1.21 -11.33 -10.70
CA PHE A 196 0.57 -12.64 -10.66
C PHE A 196 1.58 -13.77 -10.44
N LEU A 197 2.75 -13.71 -11.09
CA LEU A 197 3.80 -14.73 -10.97
C LEU A 197 4.40 -14.85 -9.56
N VAL A 198 4.37 -13.77 -8.76
CA VAL A 198 4.95 -13.75 -7.41
C VAL A 198 3.91 -13.84 -6.30
N LEU A 199 2.62 -13.79 -6.65
CA LEU A 199 1.53 -13.76 -5.69
C LEU A 199 1.32 -15.15 -5.08
N LYS A 200 1.22 -15.19 -3.75
CA LYS A 200 0.92 -16.43 -3.02
C LYS A 200 -0.57 -16.69 -2.99
N HIS A 201 -0.93 -17.97 -2.94
CA HIS A 201 -2.28 -18.42 -2.66
C HIS A 201 -2.64 -18.15 -1.20
N GLY A 202 -3.88 -17.73 -0.97
CA GLY A 202 -4.42 -17.51 0.37
C GLY A 202 -4.01 -16.18 1.01
N SER A 203 -5.01 -15.47 1.52
CA SER A 203 -4.84 -14.21 2.25
C SER A 203 -5.47 -14.28 3.64
N ILE A 204 -4.82 -13.64 4.61
CA ILE A 204 -5.31 -13.49 5.98
C ILE A 204 -5.39 -11.99 6.28
N VAL A 205 -6.54 -11.53 6.75
CA VAL A 205 -6.73 -10.19 7.30
C VAL A 205 -6.23 -10.16 8.75
N VAL A 206 -5.44 -9.15 9.10
CA VAL A 206 -4.86 -8.98 10.45
C VAL A 206 -5.56 -7.81 11.15
N LEU A 207 -6.62 -8.12 11.89
CA LEU A 207 -7.57 -7.12 12.41
C LEU A 207 -6.98 -6.27 13.55
N ASN A 208 -6.04 -6.80 14.34
CA ASN A 208 -5.32 -6.00 15.35
C ASN A 208 -4.27 -5.05 14.77
N GLN A 209 -4.24 -4.89 13.45
CA GLN A 209 -3.36 -3.95 12.74
C GLN A 209 -4.16 -2.94 11.92
N ILE A 210 -5.47 -2.82 12.19
CA ILE A 210 -6.33 -1.79 11.59
C ILE A 210 -5.78 -0.42 11.93
N ARG A 211 -5.70 0.45 10.91
CA ARG A 211 -5.22 1.82 11.09
C ARG A 211 -5.65 2.75 9.96
N THR A 212 -5.66 4.04 10.28
CA THR A 212 -5.80 5.12 9.30
C THR A 212 -4.44 5.45 8.70
N ILE A 213 -4.38 5.63 7.39
CA ILE A 213 -3.19 6.07 6.68
C ILE A 213 -3.54 7.23 5.72
N SER A 214 -2.56 8.09 5.45
CA SER A 214 -2.64 9.04 4.33
C SER A 214 -2.65 8.30 2.99
N LYS A 215 -3.42 8.79 2.01
CA LYS A 215 -3.42 8.28 0.63
C LYS A 215 -2.05 8.34 -0.03
N MET A 216 -1.14 9.20 0.44
CA MET A 216 0.27 9.20 0.00
C MET A 216 0.97 7.85 0.21
N ARG A 217 0.47 7.03 1.15
CA ARG A 217 0.99 5.68 1.41
C ARG A 217 0.39 4.61 0.51
N VAL A 218 -0.63 4.94 -0.29
CA VAL A 218 -1.21 4.01 -1.28
C VAL A 218 -0.28 3.94 -2.48
N VAL A 219 0.22 2.75 -2.77
CA VAL A 219 1.09 2.44 -3.90
C VAL A 219 0.28 1.95 -5.09
N ASP A 220 -0.84 1.27 -4.84
CA ASP A 220 -1.75 0.75 -5.87
C ASP A 220 -3.15 0.57 -5.24
N PRO A 221 -4.24 1.09 -5.82
CA PRO A 221 -4.28 1.92 -7.01
C PRO A 221 -4.10 3.41 -6.70
N THR A 222 -3.30 4.07 -7.53
CA THR A 222 -3.17 5.53 -7.64
C THR A 222 -4.01 6.08 -8.80
N ASP A 223 -4.27 5.27 -9.84
CA ASP A 223 -5.17 5.60 -10.94
C ASP A 223 -5.97 4.39 -11.46
N LYS A 224 -6.66 4.55 -12.59
CA LYS A 224 -7.53 3.51 -13.18
C LYS A 224 -6.80 2.39 -13.93
N TYR A 225 -5.54 2.59 -14.27
CA TYR A 225 -4.65 1.65 -14.97
C TYR A 225 -3.72 0.91 -14.00
N ASP A 226 -3.99 0.98 -12.71
CA ASP A 226 -3.29 0.19 -11.70
C ASP A 226 -3.96 -1.17 -11.45
N ILE A 227 -3.18 -2.13 -10.92
CA ILE A 227 -3.55 -3.53 -10.84
C ILE A 227 -4.76 -3.72 -9.92
N LEU A 228 -4.79 -3.03 -8.78
CA LEU A 228 -5.86 -3.20 -7.79
C LEU A 228 -7.05 -2.26 -8.02
N TYR A 229 -7.00 -1.41 -9.05
CA TYR A 229 -8.11 -0.51 -9.35
C TYR A 229 -9.41 -1.31 -9.57
N GLY A 230 -10.42 -0.97 -8.77
CA GLY A 230 -11.74 -1.60 -8.80
C GLY A 230 -11.84 -2.96 -8.12
N LEU A 231 -10.75 -3.55 -7.64
CA LEU A 231 -10.81 -4.85 -6.95
C LEU A 231 -11.45 -4.67 -5.56
N LYS A 232 -12.41 -5.53 -5.25
CA LYS A 232 -13.20 -5.47 -4.01
C LYS A 232 -13.47 -6.89 -3.52
N LEU A 233 -13.35 -7.09 -2.21
CA LEU A 233 -13.75 -8.35 -1.59
C LEU A 233 -15.25 -8.63 -1.77
N SER A 234 -15.54 -9.92 -1.87
CA SER A 234 -16.88 -10.48 -1.91
C SER A 234 -17.65 -10.17 -0.63
N THR A 235 -18.98 -10.08 -0.75
CA THR A 235 -19.88 -9.85 0.39
C THR A 235 -19.66 -10.86 1.52
N PRO A 236 -19.55 -12.19 1.28
CA PRO A 236 -19.32 -13.15 2.37
C PRO A 236 -18.04 -12.89 3.17
N ASN A 237 -16.94 -12.51 2.51
CA ASN A 237 -15.71 -12.16 3.21
C ASN A 237 -15.82 -10.83 3.97
N LEU A 238 -16.59 -9.86 3.46
CA LEU A 238 -16.87 -8.62 4.16
C LEU A 238 -17.76 -8.81 5.38
N ASP A 239 -18.75 -9.70 5.30
CA ASP A 239 -19.64 -10.05 6.40
C ASP A 239 -18.85 -10.78 7.50
N ALA A 240 -18.03 -11.77 7.12
CA ALA A 240 -17.12 -12.45 8.06
C ALA A 240 -16.14 -11.49 8.73
N MET A 241 -15.65 -10.48 7.99
CA MET A 241 -14.84 -9.41 8.57
C MET A 241 -15.64 -8.58 9.59
N ASP A 242 -16.88 -8.20 9.29
CA ASP A 242 -17.73 -7.41 10.19
C ASP A 242 -18.07 -8.15 11.48
N GLU A 243 -18.43 -9.43 11.39
CA GLU A 243 -18.67 -10.30 12.54
C GLU A 243 -17.42 -10.37 13.43
N LYS A 244 -16.26 -10.62 12.80
CA LYS A 244 -14.99 -10.74 13.52
C LYS A 244 -14.56 -9.43 14.17
N MET A 245 -14.65 -8.31 13.46
CA MET A 245 -14.36 -6.98 14.02
C MET A 245 -15.29 -6.65 15.18
N SER A 246 -16.59 -6.94 15.05
CA SER A 246 -17.56 -6.74 16.12
C SER A 246 -17.18 -7.54 17.37
N SER A 247 -16.81 -8.81 17.21
CA SER A 247 -16.38 -9.66 18.33
C SER A 247 -15.10 -9.19 19.03
N LEU A 248 -14.23 -8.46 18.34
CA LEU A 248 -12.94 -8.00 18.87
C LEU A 248 -13.03 -6.62 19.52
N TYR A 249 -13.83 -5.71 18.95
CA TYR A 249 -13.78 -4.29 19.29
C TYR A 249 -15.07 -3.74 19.89
N LEU A 250 -16.17 -4.48 19.78
CA LEU A 250 -17.47 -4.06 20.31
C LEU A 250 -17.87 -4.94 21.49
N ARG A 251 -18.66 -4.38 22.40
CA ARG A 251 -19.26 -5.15 23.48
C ARG A 251 -20.42 -5.96 22.91
N HIS A 252 -20.47 -7.24 23.22
CA HIS A 252 -21.70 -8.02 23.01
C HIS A 252 -22.74 -7.54 24.04
N SER A 253 -23.90 -7.11 23.53
CA SER A 253 -25.07 -6.76 24.36
C SER A 253 -25.80 -8.03 24.78
#